data_AF-A0A2R6QI81-F1
#
_entry.id   AF-A0A2R6QI81-F1
#
_cell.length_a   1.000
_cell.length_b   1.000
_cell.length_c   1.000
_cell.angle_alpha   90.00
_cell.angle_beta   90.00
_cell.angle_gamma   90.00
#
_symmetry.space_group_name_H-M   'P 1'
#
loop_
_entity.id
_entity.type
_entity.pdbx_description
1 polymer ?
#
loop_
_entity_poly.entity_id
_entity_poly.type
_entity_poly.pdbx_seq_one_letter_code
_entity_poly.pdbx_strand_id
1 'polypeptide(L)'
;MDQSTRPWSQLSITLLGVYVAFDPVVSPHCRVVCVWEWNAALFNYEIRIAVYRSEIGSWGKLMGPFNVPYAVCFDNELVYFDIDGGLLKIMSLPSVSRVNNVAYFGELGGHLLIVVNDKASSALLYVFDMERDYSGWVSMYCCDLNPLVILCLRR
;
A
#
# COMPACT_ATOMS: atom_id res chain seq x y z
N MET A 1 -6.78 -43.31 -25.79
CA MET A 1 -7.04 -41.89 -26.10
C MET A 1 -6.80 -41.13 -24.82
N ASP A 2 -5.70 -40.38 -24.82
CA ASP A 2 -5.16 -39.63 -23.70
C ASP A 2 -5.83 -38.25 -23.64
N GLN A 3 -6.29 -37.82 -22.47
CA GLN A 3 -6.89 -36.49 -22.23
C GLN A 3 -5.86 -35.50 -21.64
N SER A 4 -4.57 -35.70 -21.90
CA SER A 4 -3.47 -34.85 -21.42
C SER A 4 -3.15 -33.62 -22.30
N THR A 5 -4.15 -32.85 -22.73
CA THR A 5 -3.85 -31.50 -23.31
C THR A 5 -4.90 -30.48 -22.93
N ARG A 6 -4.93 -30.10 -21.65
CA ARG A 6 -5.33 -28.74 -21.26
C ARG A 6 -4.05 -27.92 -21.09
N PRO A 7 -3.78 -26.90 -21.92
CA PRO A 7 -2.60 -26.07 -21.73
C PRO A 7 -2.79 -25.23 -20.45
N TRP A 8 -1.91 -25.43 -19.48
CA TRP A 8 -1.89 -24.66 -18.24
C TRP A 8 -1.56 -23.20 -18.54
N SER A 9 -2.50 -22.32 -18.17
CA SER A 9 -2.34 -20.92 -17.75
C SER A 9 -1.45 -20.01 -18.61
N GLN A 10 -2.10 -19.15 -19.40
CA GLN A 10 -1.56 -17.86 -19.77
C GLN A 10 -1.11 -17.14 -18.48
N LEU A 11 0.19 -16.82 -18.35
CA LEU A 11 0.66 -15.99 -17.24
C LEU A 11 -0.09 -14.64 -17.29
N SER A 12 -1.00 -14.41 -16.35
CA SER A 12 -1.51 -13.07 -16.10
C SER A 12 -0.53 -12.36 -15.19
N ILE A 13 -0.01 -11.24 -15.68
CA ILE A 13 0.77 -10.28 -14.89
C ILE A 13 -0.10 -9.05 -14.76
N THR A 14 -0.43 -8.67 -13.54
CA THR A 14 -1.29 -7.51 -13.25
C THR A 14 -0.49 -6.46 -12.50
N LEU A 15 -0.48 -5.21 -12.96
CA LEU A 15 0.05 -4.10 -12.19
C LEU A 15 -0.97 -3.77 -11.08
N LEU A 16 -0.62 -4.05 -9.82
CA LEU A 16 -1.49 -3.80 -8.67
C LEU A 16 -1.49 -2.33 -8.27
N GLY A 17 -0.34 -1.67 -8.39
CA GLY A 17 -0.21 -0.29 -7.97
C GLY A 17 1.13 0.32 -8.29
N VAL A 18 1.13 1.65 -8.29
CA VAL A 18 2.32 2.49 -8.43
C VAL A 18 2.33 3.44 -7.24
N TYR A 19 3.43 3.45 -6.50
CA TYR A 19 3.63 4.25 -5.30
C TYR A 19 4.85 5.13 -5.48
N VAL A 20 4.88 6.25 -4.77
CA VAL A 20 6.01 7.18 -4.78
C VAL A 20 6.48 7.36 -3.35
N ALA A 21 7.79 7.22 -3.13
CA ALA A 21 8.45 7.55 -1.88
C ALA A 21 9.35 8.77 -2.14
N PHE A 22 9.14 9.82 -1.34
CA PHE A 22 9.83 11.10 -1.52
C PHE A 22 9.93 11.87 -0.21
N ASP A 23 11.16 12.31 0.10
CA ASP A 23 11.45 13.23 1.18
C ASP A 23 12.22 14.44 0.62
N PRO A 24 11.56 15.59 0.39
CA PRO A 24 12.20 16.78 -0.16
C PRO A 24 13.24 17.40 0.78
N VAL A 25 13.20 17.08 2.08
CA VAL A 25 14.18 17.58 3.06
C VAL A 25 15.49 16.82 2.91
N VAL A 26 15.41 15.53 2.61
CA VAL A 26 16.59 14.67 2.44
C VAL A 26 17.16 14.74 1.02
N SER A 27 16.31 14.75 -0.01
CA SER A 27 16.77 14.71 -1.40
C SER A 27 15.70 15.22 -2.38
N PRO A 28 16.09 15.91 -3.46
CA PRO A 28 15.15 16.23 -4.55
C PRO A 28 14.76 14.99 -5.38
N HIS A 29 15.36 13.83 -5.11
CA HIS A 29 15.13 12.61 -5.87
C HIS A 29 14.00 11.75 -5.27
N CYS A 30 12.98 11.48 -6.07
CA CYS A 30 11.92 10.53 -5.72
C CYS A 30 12.26 9.10 -6.17
N ARG A 31 11.61 8.14 -5.52
CA ARG A 31 11.62 6.74 -5.90
C ARG A 31 10.21 6.34 -6.30
N VAL A 32 10.08 5.67 -7.45
CA VAL A 32 8.79 5.12 -7.92
C VAL A 32 8.82 3.62 -7.71
N VAL A 33 7.81 3.10 -7.03
CA VAL A 33 7.68 1.68 -6.68
C VAL A 33 6.50 1.10 -7.46
N CYS A 34 6.78 0.14 -8.34
CA CYS A 34 5.74 -0.60 -9.04
C CYS A 34 5.59 -1.98 -8.40
N VAL A 35 4.35 -2.39 -8.19
CA VAL A 35 4.00 -3.69 -7.61
C VAL A 35 3.19 -4.47 -8.63
N TRP A 36 3.69 -5.64 -8.99
CA TRP A 36 3.01 -6.57 -9.89
C TRP A 36 2.61 -7.82 -9.16
N GLU A 37 1.45 -8.37 -9.53
CA GLU A 37 1.00 -9.70 -9.15
C GLU A 37 1.28 -10.68 -10.27
N TRP A 38 1.77 -11.86 -9.90
CA TRP A 38 1.95 -12.98 -10.80
C TRP A 38 1.04 -14.12 -10.35
N ASN A 39 0.10 -14.52 -11.20
CA ASN A 39 -0.75 -15.69 -10.99
C ASN A 39 -1.53 -15.66 -9.66
N ALA A 40 -2.72 -15.06 -9.69
CA ALA A 40 -3.64 -14.97 -8.55
C ALA A 40 -4.11 -16.37 -8.10
N ALA A 41 -3.30 -17.09 -7.31
CA ALA A 41 -3.77 -18.26 -6.61
C ALA A 41 -4.77 -17.81 -5.52
N LEU A 42 -5.85 -18.57 -5.33
CA LEU A 42 -6.99 -18.19 -4.47
C LEU A 42 -6.65 -17.77 -3.03
N PHE A 43 -5.43 -18.06 -2.54
CA PHE A 43 -5.07 -17.88 -1.13
C PHE A 43 -3.68 -17.28 -0.88
N ASN A 44 -2.86 -17.05 -1.90
CA ASN A 44 -1.53 -16.43 -1.75
C ASN A 44 -1.22 -15.58 -2.97
N TYR A 45 -0.94 -14.30 -2.74
CA TYR A 45 -0.54 -13.37 -3.79
C TYR A 45 0.98 -13.41 -3.94
N GLU A 46 1.47 -13.81 -5.11
CA GLU A 46 2.88 -13.67 -5.46
C GLU A 46 3.09 -12.27 -6.05
N ILE A 47 3.77 -11.40 -5.31
CA ILE A 47 4.07 -10.05 -5.78
C ILE A 47 5.54 -9.87 -6.13
N ARG A 48 5.81 -9.02 -7.12
CA ARG A 48 7.14 -8.55 -7.48
C ARG A 48 7.18 -7.04 -7.45
N ILE A 49 8.35 -6.51 -7.10
CA ILE A 49 8.52 -5.08 -6.89
C ILE A 49 9.74 -4.61 -7.66
N ALA A 50 9.63 -3.46 -8.32
CA ALA A 50 10.76 -2.76 -8.91
C ALA A 50 10.72 -1.31 -8.48
N VAL A 51 11.89 -0.75 -8.21
CA VAL A 51 12.06 0.61 -7.74
C VAL A 51 12.83 1.39 -8.77
N TYR A 52 12.20 2.39 -9.35
CA TYR A 52 12.87 3.41 -10.15
C TYR A 52 13.50 4.45 -9.23
N ARG A 53 14.75 4.83 -9.51
CA ARG A 53 15.45 5.91 -8.81
C ARG A 53 15.60 7.08 -9.76
N SER A 54 14.98 8.21 -9.45
CA SER A 54 15.06 9.39 -10.34
C SER A 54 16.46 9.98 -10.40
N GLU A 55 17.27 9.83 -9.35
CA GLU A 55 18.67 10.25 -9.28
C GLU A 55 19.51 9.73 -10.44
N ILE A 56 19.38 8.44 -10.75
CA ILE A 56 20.14 7.75 -11.80
C ILE A 56 19.31 7.46 -13.05
N GLY A 57 18.06 7.92 -13.07
CA GLY A 57 17.15 7.77 -14.19
C GLY A 57 16.84 6.32 -14.59
N SER A 58 16.96 5.34 -13.67
CA SER A 58 16.89 3.92 -14.03
C SER A 58 16.14 3.06 -13.01
N TRP A 59 15.63 1.93 -13.50
CA TRP A 59 15.00 0.89 -12.70
C TRP A 59 16.06 0.04 -12.00
N GLY A 60 15.86 -0.20 -10.71
CA GLY A 60 16.59 -1.19 -9.95
C GLY A 60 16.24 -2.62 -10.38
N LYS A 61 16.97 -3.58 -9.80
CA LYS A 61 16.70 -5.01 -10.00
C LYS A 61 15.27 -5.34 -9.55
N LEU A 62 14.57 -6.17 -10.32
CA LEU A 62 13.28 -6.73 -9.93
C LEU A 62 13.44 -7.61 -8.67
N MET A 63 12.64 -7.32 -7.65
CA MET A 63 12.67 -7.97 -6.34
C MET A 63 11.48 -8.92 -6.18
N GLY A 64 11.68 -9.92 -5.32
CA GLY A 64 10.75 -11.01 -5.11
C GLY A 64 11.09 -12.25 -5.97
N PRO A 65 10.13 -13.18 -6.11
CA PRO A 65 8.75 -13.05 -5.64
C PRO A 65 8.61 -13.01 -4.12
N PHE A 66 7.63 -12.24 -3.66
CA PHE A 66 7.22 -12.20 -2.28
C PHE A 66 5.84 -12.81 -2.14
N ASN A 67 5.68 -13.69 -1.15
CA ASN A 67 4.38 -14.25 -0.82
C ASN A 67 3.68 -13.33 0.17
N VAL A 68 2.51 -12.82 -0.20
CA VAL A 68 1.63 -12.09 0.71
C VAL A 68 0.50 -13.02 1.15
N PRO A 69 0.50 -13.46 2.43
CA PRO A 69 -0.56 -14.32 2.94
C PRO A 69 -1.91 -13.62 2.89
N TYR A 70 -2.96 -14.34 2.46
CA TYR A 70 -4.33 -13.82 2.48
C TYR A 70 -4.79 -13.42 3.90
N ALA A 71 -4.24 -14.07 4.92
CA ALA A 71 -4.52 -13.81 6.34
C ALA A 71 -4.22 -12.36 6.77
N VAL A 72 -3.24 -11.68 6.16
CA VAL A 72 -2.89 -10.29 6.48
C VAL A 72 -4.09 -9.36 6.31
N CYS A 73 -4.98 -9.66 5.36
CA CYS A 73 -6.19 -8.88 5.12
C CYS A 73 -7.24 -9.03 6.26
N PHE A 74 -7.19 -10.13 7.02
CA PHE A 74 -8.15 -10.43 8.09
C PHE A 74 -7.68 -10.00 9.48
N ASP A 75 -6.37 -9.97 9.73
CA ASP A 75 -5.79 -9.71 11.06
C ASP A 75 -5.58 -8.21 11.36
N ASN A 76 -6.17 -7.31 10.56
CA ASN A 76 -5.93 -5.87 10.61
C ASN A 76 -4.43 -5.53 10.55
N GLU A 77 -3.72 -6.21 9.67
CA GLU A 77 -2.30 -5.97 9.41
C GLU A 77 -2.12 -5.31 8.05
N LEU A 78 -1.07 -4.50 7.93
CA LEU A 78 -0.63 -3.91 6.67
C LEU A 78 0.70 -4.51 6.27
N VAL A 79 0.82 -4.80 4.97
CA VAL A 79 2.11 -5.09 4.35
C VAL A 79 2.69 -3.79 3.81
N TYR A 80 3.95 -3.54 4.15
CA TYR A 80 4.72 -2.47 3.55
C TYR A 80 6.05 -3.00 3.02
N PHE A 81 6.59 -2.27 2.05
CA PHE A 81 7.88 -2.59 1.45
C PHE A 81 8.93 -1.62 1.98
N ASP A 82 9.90 -2.17 2.74
CA ASP A 82 11.07 -1.42 3.15
C ASP A 82 12.01 -1.27 1.93
N ILE A 83 12.05 -0.06 1.37
CA ILE A 83 12.80 0.23 0.15
C ILE A 83 14.31 0.06 0.37
N ASP A 84 14.81 0.45 1.53
CA ASP A 84 16.25 0.42 1.81
C ASP A 84 16.69 -1.00 2.20
N GLY A 85 15.86 -1.73 2.94
CA GLY A 85 16.08 -3.12 3.30
C GLY A 85 15.77 -4.13 2.17
N GLY A 86 14.93 -3.75 1.20
CA GLY A 86 14.51 -4.62 0.10
C GLY A 86 13.58 -5.76 0.50
N LEU A 87 12.82 -5.60 1.60
CA LEU A 87 12.01 -6.66 2.21
C LEU A 87 10.56 -6.21 2.43
N LEU A 88 9.62 -7.15 2.29
CA LEU A 88 8.27 -6.95 2.80
C LEU A 88 8.26 -7.14 4.32
N LYS A 89 7.57 -6.24 5.00
CA LYS A 89 7.35 -6.27 6.43
C LYS A 89 5.87 -6.10 6.72
N ILE A 90 5.48 -6.57 7.89
CA ILE A 90 4.10 -6.50 8.38
C ILE A 90 4.08 -5.52 9.55
N MET A 91 3.01 -4.72 9.63
CA MET A 91 2.73 -3.86 10.77
C MET A 91 1.25 -3.92 11.13
N SER A 92 0.93 -3.75 12.40
CA SER A 92 -0.46 -3.66 12.85
C SER A 92 -1.08 -2.34 12.41
N LEU A 93 -2.37 -2.34 12.06
CA LEU A 93 -3.14 -1.13 11.84
C LEU A 93 -3.36 -0.32 13.14
N PRO A 94 -3.65 1.00 13.05
CA PRO A 94 -4.18 1.74 14.18
C PRO A 94 -5.43 1.05 14.75
N SER A 95 -5.56 0.96 16.07
CA SER A 95 -6.60 0.14 16.74
C SER A 95 -8.05 0.45 16.32
N VAL A 96 -8.31 1.66 15.83
CA VAL A 96 -9.64 2.09 15.37
C VAL A 96 -9.95 1.69 13.91
N SER A 97 -8.92 1.33 13.14
CA SER A 97 -9.01 1.07 11.71
C SER A 97 -9.17 -0.40 11.36
N ARG A 98 -9.54 -0.67 10.11
CA ARG A 98 -9.66 -2.01 9.49
C ARG A 98 -9.18 -1.89 8.05
N VAL A 99 -8.71 -2.96 7.45
CA VAL A 99 -8.17 -2.90 6.07
C VAL A 99 -9.18 -2.29 5.09
N ASN A 100 -10.48 -2.55 5.25
CA ASN A 100 -11.54 -2.06 4.37
C ASN A 100 -11.88 -0.57 4.50
N ASN A 101 -11.39 0.13 5.53
CA ASN A 101 -11.65 1.57 5.71
C ASN A 101 -10.44 2.46 5.43
N VAL A 102 -9.32 1.88 4.97
CA VAL A 102 -8.13 2.63 4.57
C VAL A 102 -8.39 3.34 3.25
N ALA A 103 -8.37 4.67 3.28
CA ALA A 103 -8.53 5.53 2.11
C ALA A 103 -7.19 5.84 1.44
N TYR A 104 -6.11 5.92 2.24
CA TYR A 104 -4.76 6.17 1.76
C TYR A 104 -3.74 5.51 2.69
N PHE A 105 -2.68 4.98 2.09
CA PHE A 105 -1.50 4.48 2.78
C PHE A 105 -0.27 4.81 1.93
N GLY A 106 0.69 5.55 2.48
CA GLY A 106 1.86 5.98 1.73
C GLY A 106 2.80 6.87 2.53
N GLU A 107 3.98 7.10 1.96
CA GLU A 107 5.03 7.90 2.58
C GLU A 107 4.97 9.35 2.11
N LEU A 108 5.10 10.29 3.04
CA LEU A 108 5.17 11.73 2.78
C LEU A 108 6.25 12.36 3.65
N GLY A 109 7.33 12.84 3.04
CA GLY A 109 8.37 13.56 3.79
C GLY A 109 9.13 12.68 4.80
N GLY A 110 9.32 11.40 4.48
CA GLY A 110 9.94 10.43 5.40
C GLY A 110 9.01 9.89 6.49
N HIS A 111 7.74 10.28 6.48
CA HIS A 111 6.71 9.83 7.42
C HIS A 111 5.72 8.89 6.71
N LEU A 112 5.46 7.73 7.29
CA LEU A 112 4.48 6.78 6.75
C LEU A 112 3.11 7.12 7.32
N LEU A 113 2.21 7.55 6.44
CA LEU A 113 0.88 8.02 6.80
C LEU A 113 -0.19 7.01 6.41
N ILE A 114 -1.22 6.94 7.23
CA ILE A 114 -2.47 6.25 6.91
C ILE A 114 -3.66 7.17 7.12
N VAL A 115 -4.56 7.19 6.14
CA VAL A 115 -5.84 7.90 6.23
C VAL A 115 -6.95 6.87 6.21
N VAL A 116 -7.83 6.94 7.20
CA VAL A 116 -8.92 5.97 7.38
C VAL A 116 -10.25 6.69 7.46
N ASN A 117 -11.26 6.15 6.77
CA ASN A 117 -12.63 6.59 6.89
C ASN A 117 -13.20 6.12 8.24
N ASP A 118 -13.94 7.00 8.91
CA ASP A 118 -14.71 6.58 10.07
C ASP A 118 -15.78 5.56 9.68
N LYS A 119 -16.00 4.57 10.54
CA LYS A 119 -16.99 3.51 10.28
C LYS A 119 -18.41 3.98 10.51
N ALA A 120 -18.61 4.89 11.47
CA ALA A 120 -19.93 5.40 11.83
C ALA A 120 -20.33 6.61 10.98
N SER A 121 -19.38 7.29 10.33
CA SER A 121 -19.60 8.49 9.54
C SER A 121 -18.72 8.52 8.29
N SER A 122 -19.33 8.48 7.11
CA SER A 122 -18.62 8.71 5.84
C SER A 122 -18.09 10.14 5.68
N ALA A 123 -18.45 11.03 6.61
CA ALA A 123 -18.00 12.41 6.61
C ALA A 123 -16.72 12.64 7.44
N LEU A 124 -16.18 11.63 8.14
CA LEU A 124 -14.97 11.80 8.95
C LEU A 124 -13.80 11.00 8.39
N LEU A 125 -12.63 11.66 8.28
CA LEU A 125 -11.35 11.04 7.97
C LEU A 125 -10.40 11.20 9.15
N TYR A 126 -9.76 10.12 9.58
CA TYR A 126 -8.69 10.17 10.55
C TYR A 126 -7.34 9.96 9.87
N VAL A 127 -6.36 10.80 10.22
CA VAL A 127 -4.99 10.71 9.74
C VAL A 127 -4.10 10.26 10.89
N PHE A 128 -3.34 9.20 10.66
CA PHE A 128 -2.32 8.71 11.59
C PHE A 128 -0.94 8.73 10.93
N ASP A 129 0.06 9.02 11.74
CA ASP A 129 1.48 8.95 11.40
C ASP A 129 2.13 7.79 12.14
N MET A 130 2.98 7.04 11.44
CA MET A 130 3.74 5.94 12.04
C MET A 130 4.96 6.51 12.76
N GLU A 131 5.20 6.05 13.99
CA GLU A 131 6.44 6.37 14.69
C GLU A 131 7.67 5.86 13.91
N ARG A 132 8.79 6.58 14.00
CA ARG A 132 9.99 6.30 13.20
C ARG A 132 10.66 4.96 13.52
N ASP A 133 10.47 4.48 14.73
CA ASP A 133 10.87 3.15 15.21
C ASP A 133 9.81 2.08 14.94
N TYR A 134 8.72 2.44 14.25
CA TYR A 134 7.62 1.57 13.87
C TYR A 134 6.88 0.93 15.07
N SER A 135 6.97 1.54 16.27
CA SER A 135 6.30 1.02 17.48
C SER A 135 4.79 1.20 17.48
N GLY A 136 4.27 2.19 16.76
CA GLY A 136 2.84 2.43 16.72
C GLY A 136 2.41 3.63 15.89
N TRP A 137 1.10 3.83 15.87
CA TRP A 137 0.43 4.89 15.12
C TRP A 137 0.03 6.03 16.04
N VAL A 138 0.47 7.24 15.72
CA VAL A 138 0.11 8.47 16.41
C VAL A 138 -1.03 9.16 15.65
N SER A 139 -2.12 9.47 16.35
CA SER A 139 -3.21 10.24 15.75
C SER A 139 -2.77 11.68 15.54
N MET A 140 -2.85 12.17 14.30
CA MET A 140 -2.51 13.55 13.98
C MET A 140 -3.76 14.43 13.92
N TYR A 141 -4.71 14.09 13.05
CA TYR A 141 -5.86 14.95 12.75
C TYR A 141 -7.13 14.15 12.44
N CYS A 142 -8.28 14.78 12.70
CA CYS A 142 -9.60 14.34 12.24
C CYS A 142 -10.17 15.42 11.32
N CYS A 143 -10.47 15.06 10.08
CA CYS A 143 -11.02 15.95 9.07
C CYS A 143 -12.52 15.70 8.92
N ASP A 144 -13.33 16.76 9.09
CA ASP A 144 -14.76 16.73 8.82
C ASP A 144 -15.05 17.18 7.37
N LEU A 145 -15.58 16.25 6.59
CA LEU A 145 -15.99 16.43 5.19
C LEU A 145 -17.44 16.91 5.05
N ASN A 146 -18.24 17.01 6.12
CA ASN A 146 -19.61 17.50 6.06
C ASN A 146 -19.76 18.84 5.32
N PRO A 147 -18.86 19.84 5.51
CA PRO A 147 -18.92 21.08 4.74
C PRO A 147 -18.84 20.86 3.22
N LEU A 148 -18.07 19.88 2.77
CA LEU A 148 -17.92 19.54 1.35
C LEU A 148 -19.16 18.81 0.81
N VAL A 149 -19.74 17.90 1.59
CA VAL A 149 -20.96 17.18 1.22
C VAL A 149 -22.11 18.17 0.99
N ILE A 150 -22.26 19.16 1.87
CA ILE A 150 -23.29 20.20 1.74
C ILE A 150 -23.08 21.03 0.47
N LEU A 151 -21.83 21.35 0.11
CA LEU A 151 -21.52 22.08 -1.12
C LEU A 151 -21.84 21.26 -2.37
N CYS A 152 -21.61 19.95 -2.35
CA CYS A 152 -21.94 19.06 -3.46
C CYS A 152 -23.45 18.90 -3.66
N LEU A 153 -24.24 18.88 -2.59
CA LEU A 153 -25.71 18.75 -2.65
C LEU A 153 -26.43 20.04 -3.05
N ARG A 154 -25.74 21.18 -3.07
CA ARG A 154 -26.29 22.48 -3.50
C ARG A 154 -26.03 22.78 -4.99
N ARG A 155 -25.47 21.82 -5.75
CA ARG A 155 -25.39 21.85 -7.21
C ARG A 155 -26.54 21.08 -7.82
#